data_AF-A0A1V4Z3K0-F1
#
_entry.id   AF-A0A1V4Z3K0-F1
#
_cell.length_a   1.000
_cell.length_b   1.000
_cell.length_c   1.000
_cell.angle_alpha   90.00
_cell.angle_beta   90.00
_cell.angle_gamma   90.00
#
_symmetry.space_group_name_H-M   'P 1'
#
loop_
_entity.id
_entity.type
_entity.pdbx_description
1 polymer ?
#
loop_
_entity_poly.entity_id
_entity_poly.type
_entity_poly.pdbx_seq_one_letter_code
_entity_poly.pdbx_strand_id
1 'polypeptide(L)'
;MRSFSKNIHKDKDAGIEGLPLQLMIMVVVAGLGTAILLGWMGGISAPNGIEAVYSSPSELVLTDGDRDGIHTRSGITLTITVLDKSGEAVQGATVLVDGCNIRTGDGKQVHGTTDITGKVTFTGLSASQIGKSVGYLTVSATKSGMGTDGSLTIPVISE
;
A
#
# COMPACT_ATOMS: atom_id res chain seq x y z
N MET A 1 59.91 -4.59 -72.13
CA MET A 1 58.52 -4.41 -71.65
C MET A 1 58.58 -3.76 -70.27
N ARG A 2 58.05 -2.54 -70.11
CA ARG A 2 58.03 -1.81 -68.83
C ARG A 2 56.81 -2.24 -68.02
N SER A 3 57.04 -2.72 -66.79
CA SER A 3 55.99 -3.06 -65.83
C SER A 3 55.51 -1.79 -65.13
N PHE A 4 54.21 -1.51 -65.18
CA PHE A 4 53.57 -0.44 -64.41
C PHE A 4 53.08 -1.01 -63.08
N SER A 5 53.77 -0.69 -61.98
CA SER A 5 53.29 -0.97 -60.63
C SER A 5 52.24 0.09 -60.25
N LYS A 6 50.96 -0.29 -60.25
CA LYS A 6 49.86 0.59 -59.83
C LYS A 6 49.67 0.46 -58.32
N ASN A 7 50.15 1.45 -57.56
CA ASN A 7 49.90 1.54 -56.13
C ASN A 7 48.45 2.01 -55.88
N ILE A 8 47.60 1.09 -55.41
CA ILE A 8 46.25 1.41 -54.92
C ILE A 8 46.40 2.11 -53.56
N HIS A 9 46.23 3.42 -53.52
CA HIS A 9 46.07 4.16 -52.27
C HIS A 9 44.65 3.94 -51.74
N LYS A 10 44.56 3.54 -50.48
CA LYS A 10 43.30 3.37 -49.75
C LYS A 10 42.85 4.75 -49.30
N ASP A 11 42.02 5.39 -50.11
CA ASP A 11 41.45 6.69 -49.78
C ASP A 11 40.64 6.57 -48.47
N LYS A 12 41.01 7.38 -47.47
CA LYS A 12 40.38 7.44 -46.14
C LYS A 12 39.58 8.74 -45.96
N ASP A 13 39.48 9.58 -46.99
CA ASP A 13 38.77 10.87 -46.93
C ASP A 13 37.25 10.77 -47.22
N ALA A 14 36.65 9.58 -47.08
CA ALA A 14 35.20 9.44 -46.95
C ALA A 14 34.68 9.86 -45.55
N GLY A 15 35.25 10.95 -44.99
CA GLY A 15 35.30 11.24 -43.57
C GLY A 15 34.19 12.14 -43.00
N ILE A 16 33.19 12.55 -43.77
CA ILE A 16 32.08 13.39 -43.25
C ILE A 16 30.68 12.92 -43.73
N GLU A 17 30.56 12.17 -44.82
CA GLU A 17 29.25 11.67 -45.30
C GLU A 17 28.62 10.62 -44.36
N GLY A 18 29.44 9.94 -43.54
CA GLY A 18 28.96 9.05 -42.49
C GLY A 18 28.38 9.79 -41.27
N LEU A 19 28.66 11.08 -41.09
CA LEU A 19 28.27 11.85 -39.90
C LEU A 19 26.76 12.09 -39.84
N PRO A 20 26.09 12.54 -40.94
CA PRO A 20 24.64 12.64 -40.99
C PRO A 20 23.94 11.27 -40.95
N LEU A 21 24.51 10.26 -41.63
CA LEU A 21 23.94 8.91 -41.69
C LEU A 21 24.04 8.19 -40.34
N GLN A 22 25.16 8.32 -39.63
CA GLN A 22 25.34 7.79 -38.29
C GLN A 22 24.41 8.47 -37.28
N LEU A 23 24.21 9.79 -37.38
CA LEU A 23 23.24 10.51 -36.55
C LEU A 23 21.81 10.03 -36.81
N MET A 24 21.44 9.81 -38.07
CA MET A 24 20.13 9.26 -38.42
C MET A 24 19.93 7.86 -37.84
N ILE A 25 20.93 6.98 -37.98
CA ILE A 25 20.88 5.63 -37.38
C ILE A 25 20.79 5.72 -35.86
N MET A 26 21.53 6.63 -35.23
CA MET A 26 21.51 6.81 -33.78
C MET A 26 20.12 7.23 -33.29
N VAL A 27 19.45 8.17 -33.98
CA VAL A 27 18.10 8.61 -33.64
C VAL A 27 17.08 7.49 -33.82
N VAL A 28 17.19 6.71 -34.90
CA VAL A 28 16.30 5.57 -35.14
C VAL A 28 16.47 4.49 -34.07
N VAL A 29 17.71 4.11 -33.76
CA VAL A 29 18.01 3.09 -32.74
C VAL A 29 17.61 3.57 -31.35
N ALA A 30 17.90 4.82 -31.01
CA ALA A 30 17.50 5.41 -29.72
C ALA A 30 15.97 5.50 -29.58
N GLY A 31 15.26 5.87 -30.65
CA GLY A 31 13.79 5.92 -30.68
C GLY A 31 13.16 4.54 -30.52
N LEU A 32 13.66 3.54 -31.26
CA LEU A 32 13.22 2.14 -31.13
C LEU A 32 13.50 1.58 -29.73
N GLY A 33 14.67 1.86 -29.17
CA GLY A 33 15.02 1.46 -27.81
C GLY A 33 14.08 2.07 -26.77
N THR A 34 13.78 3.36 -26.89
CA THR A 34 12.84 4.06 -25.98
C THR A 34 11.43 3.50 -26.11
N ALA A 35 10.96 3.23 -27.34
CA ALA A 35 9.64 2.64 -27.57
C ALA A 35 9.49 1.24 -26.95
N ILE A 36 10.55 0.42 -27.00
CA ILE A 36 10.57 -0.90 -26.36
C ILE A 36 10.47 -0.76 -24.83
N LEU A 37 11.26 0.14 -24.23
CA LEU A 37 11.24 0.37 -22.78
C LEU A 37 9.87 0.88 -22.30
N LEU A 38 9.28 1.85 -23.01
CA LEU A 38 7.94 2.36 -22.69
C LEU A 38 6.85 1.31 -22.91
N GLY A 39 6.96 0.51 -23.97
CA GLY A 39 6.03 -0.60 -24.25
C GLY A 39 6.06 -1.67 -23.15
N TRP A 40 7.23 -1.93 -22.57
CA TRP A 40 7.36 -2.82 -21.42
C TRP A 40 6.86 -2.21 -20.11
N MET A 41 7.08 -0.91 -19.87
CA MET A 41 6.56 -0.22 -18.67
C MET A 41 5.02 -0.14 -18.66
N GLY A 42 4.37 -0.08 -19.83
CA GLY A 42 2.91 -0.08 -19.93
C GLY A 42 2.23 -1.38 -19.47
N GLY A 43 2.99 -2.48 -19.29
CA GLY A 43 2.47 -3.77 -18.83
C GLY A 43 2.49 -3.97 -17.32
N ILE A 44 3.07 -3.04 -16.55
CA ILE A 44 3.13 -3.12 -15.08
C ILE A 44 1.91 -2.38 -14.52
N SER A 45 0.84 -3.10 -14.23
CA SER A 45 -0.24 -2.55 -13.41
C SER A 45 0.34 -2.05 -12.07
N ALA A 46 -0.06 -0.85 -11.65
CA ALA A 46 0.34 -0.31 -10.35
C ALA A 46 0.04 -1.35 -9.25
N PRO A 47 0.87 -1.45 -8.19
CA PRO A 47 0.65 -2.43 -7.14
C PRO A 47 -0.74 -2.22 -6.52
N ASN A 48 -1.65 -3.17 -6.73
CA ASN A 48 -2.95 -3.21 -6.07
C ASN A 48 -2.66 -3.41 -4.58
N GLY A 49 -2.94 -2.38 -3.79
CA GLY A 49 -2.65 -2.36 -2.36
C GLY A 49 -3.81 -1.74 -1.60
N ILE A 50 -3.92 -2.10 -0.33
CA ILE A 50 -4.74 -1.36 0.62
C ILE A 50 -4.09 0.01 0.79
N GLU A 51 -4.85 1.08 0.59
CA GLU A 51 -4.33 2.46 0.70
C GLU A 51 -4.79 3.11 2.00
N ALA A 52 -6.03 2.83 2.42
CA ALA A 52 -6.59 3.48 3.58
C ALA A 52 -7.49 2.54 4.39
N VAL A 53 -7.34 2.62 5.70
CA VAL A 53 -8.20 1.94 6.69
C VAL A 53 -8.76 3.01 7.61
N TYR A 54 -10.09 3.05 7.74
CA TYR A 54 -10.79 4.01 8.60
C TYR A 54 -11.58 3.29 9.69
N SER A 55 -11.73 3.94 10.85
CA SER A 55 -12.62 3.48 11.91
C SER A 55 -13.76 4.45 12.19
N SER A 56 -14.89 3.90 12.63
CA SER A 56 -15.98 4.62 13.25
C SER A 56 -16.43 3.83 14.50
N PRO A 57 -16.30 4.37 15.71
CA PRO A 57 -15.79 5.72 16.04
C PRO A 57 -14.27 5.87 15.80
N SER A 58 -13.81 7.12 15.72
CA SER A 58 -12.38 7.47 15.56
C SER A 58 -11.62 7.53 16.88
N GLU A 59 -12.32 7.45 18.02
CA GLU A 59 -11.74 7.41 19.36
C GLU A 59 -12.60 6.57 20.29
N LEU A 60 -12.01 6.11 21.39
CA LEU A 60 -12.72 5.37 22.43
C LEU A 60 -12.45 5.99 23.79
N VAL A 61 -13.51 6.37 24.50
CA VAL A 61 -13.41 6.83 25.90
C VAL A 61 -13.77 5.67 26.83
N LEU A 62 -12.89 5.41 27.80
CA LEU A 62 -13.06 4.46 28.90
C LEU A 62 -13.26 5.24 30.20
N THR A 63 -14.13 4.71 31.07
CA THR A 63 -14.49 5.36 32.33
C THR A 63 -14.19 4.46 33.51
N ASP A 64 -13.71 5.05 34.60
CA ASP A 64 -13.54 4.35 35.88
C ASP A 64 -14.75 4.65 36.78
N GLY A 65 -15.68 3.71 36.84
CA GLY A 65 -16.94 3.86 37.57
C GLY A 65 -16.84 3.57 39.07
N ASP A 66 -15.95 2.66 39.46
CA ASP A 66 -15.78 2.18 40.84
C ASP A 66 -14.55 2.78 41.54
N ARG A 67 -13.73 3.55 40.80
CA ARG A 67 -12.52 4.24 41.26
C ARG A 67 -11.40 3.28 41.67
N ASP A 68 -11.33 2.12 41.04
CA ASP A 68 -10.28 1.12 41.28
C ASP A 68 -9.01 1.36 40.44
N GLY A 69 -9.04 2.35 39.53
CA GLY A 69 -7.98 2.68 38.60
C GLY A 69 -7.98 1.86 37.31
N ILE A 70 -9.00 1.02 37.08
CA ILE A 70 -9.23 0.25 35.86
C ILE A 70 -10.40 0.88 35.11
N HIS A 71 -10.07 1.59 34.03
CA HIS A 71 -11.08 2.19 33.17
C HIS A 71 -11.60 1.14 32.20
N THR A 72 -12.92 0.94 32.15
CA THR A 72 -13.55 -0.08 31.30
C THR A 72 -14.71 0.49 30.52
N ARG A 73 -15.02 -0.14 29.38
CA ARG A 73 -16.25 0.10 28.62
C ARG A 73 -16.68 -1.18 27.91
N SER A 74 -17.95 -1.53 28.04
CA SER A 74 -18.58 -2.65 27.36
C SER A 74 -19.64 -2.17 26.34
N GLY A 75 -20.05 -3.04 25.43
CA GLY A 75 -21.07 -2.72 24.44
C GLY A 75 -20.56 -1.79 23.33
N ILE A 76 -19.26 -1.77 23.08
CA ILE A 76 -18.65 -0.94 22.05
C ILE A 76 -19.01 -1.51 20.67
N THR A 77 -19.41 -0.61 19.76
CA THR A 77 -19.59 -0.90 18.34
C THR A 77 -18.48 -0.21 17.56
N LEU A 78 -17.72 -0.98 16.78
CA LEU A 78 -16.59 -0.51 16.00
C LEU A 78 -16.76 -0.97 14.55
N THR A 79 -16.87 -0.02 13.62
CA THR A 79 -16.90 -0.27 12.19
C THR A 79 -15.56 0.10 11.58
N ILE A 80 -14.94 -0.83 10.86
CA ILE A 80 -13.72 -0.61 10.08
C ILE A 80 -14.08 -0.62 8.60
N THR A 81 -13.56 0.36 7.85
CA THR A 81 -13.70 0.48 6.39
C THR A 81 -12.32 0.35 5.75
N VAL A 82 -12.18 -0.48 4.73
CA VAL A 82 -10.92 -0.73 4.01
C VAL A 82 -11.09 -0.34 2.55
N LEU A 83 -10.20 0.54 2.07
CA LEU A 83 -10.19 1.05 0.70
C LEU A 83 -8.86 0.75 -0.01
N ASP A 84 -8.92 0.58 -1.32
CA ASP A 84 -7.74 0.45 -2.18
C ASP A 84 -7.23 1.81 -2.69
N LYS A 85 -6.19 1.78 -3.52
CA LYS A 85 -5.56 2.96 -4.12
C LYS A 85 -6.46 3.77 -5.05
N SER A 86 -7.48 3.16 -5.63
CA SER A 86 -8.51 3.85 -6.40
C SER A 86 -9.60 4.48 -5.52
N GLY A 87 -9.57 4.23 -4.21
CA GLY A 87 -10.62 4.61 -3.29
C GLY A 87 -11.83 3.68 -3.34
N GLU A 88 -11.70 2.51 -3.98
CA GLU A 88 -12.76 1.51 -4.05
C GLU A 88 -12.75 0.62 -2.79
N ALA A 89 -13.91 0.09 -2.47
CA ALA A 89 -14.12 -0.75 -1.31
C ALA A 89 -13.43 -2.12 -1.48
N VAL A 90 -12.60 -2.51 -0.49
CA VAL A 90 -11.92 -3.81 -0.52
C VAL A 90 -12.78 -4.87 0.16
N GLN A 91 -13.45 -5.70 -0.64
CA GLN A 91 -14.21 -6.85 -0.15
C GLN A 91 -13.29 -8.02 0.27
N GLY A 92 -13.64 -8.68 1.38
CA GLY A 92 -12.99 -9.90 1.79
C GLY A 92 -11.59 -9.70 2.39
N ALA A 93 -11.29 -8.51 2.91
CA ALA A 93 -10.09 -8.22 3.67
C ALA A 93 -10.29 -8.67 5.13
N THR A 94 -9.31 -9.37 5.69
CA THR A 94 -9.31 -9.76 7.10
C THR A 94 -8.83 -8.58 7.94
N VAL A 95 -9.64 -8.17 8.91
CA VAL A 95 -9.34 -7.09 9.84
C VAL A 95 -9.11 -7.68 11.22
N LEU A 96 -8.00 -7.28 11.85
CA LEU A 96 -7.62 -7.61 13.21
C LEU A 96 -7.56 -6.32 14.02
N VAL A 97 -8.14 -6.31 15.21
CA VAL A 97 -8.05 -5.18 16.15
C VAL A 97 -7.39 -5.67 17.43
N ASP A 98 -6.35 -4.97 17.85
CA ASP A 98 -5.57 -5.30 19.05
C ASP A 98 -5.22 -4.04 19.86
N GLY A 99 -4.86 -4.20 21.13
CA GLY A 99 -4.56 -3.11 22.06
C GLY A 99 -5.65 -2.86 23.11
N CYS A 100 -5.31 -2.15 24.19
CA CYS A 100 -6.18 -1.80 25.32
C CYS A 100 -7.12 -2.93 25.78
N ASN A 101 -6.59 -4.16 25.79
CA ASN A 101 -7.30 -5.39 26.15
C ASN A 101 -8.69 -5.51 25.50
N ILE A 102 -8.80 -5.11 24.22
CA ILE A 102 -10.04 -5.19 23.44
C ILE A 102 -10.41 -6.66 23.21
N ARG A 103 -11.66 -7.00 23.48
CA ARG A 103 -12.19 -8.36 23.34
C ARG A 103 -13.61 -8.36 22.81
N THR A 104 -13.98 -9.43 22.11
CA THR A 104 -15.38 -9.74 21.79
C THR A 104 -16.17 -10.08 23.06
N GLY A 105 -17.49 -10.15 22.96
CA GLY A 105 -18.35 -10.58 24.08
C GLY A 105 -17.99 -11.97 24.65
N ASP A 106 -17.40 -12.84 23.82
CA ASP A 106 -16.91 -14.17 24.23
C ASP A 106 -15.49 -14.14 24.83
N GLY A 107 -14.90 -12.96 25.02
CA GLY A 107 -13.54 -12.79 25.54
C GLY A 107 -12.43 -13.13 24.54
N LYS A 108 -12.74 -13.26 23.23
CA LYS A 108 -11.77 -13.60 22.18
C LYS A 108 -11.18 -12.36 21.51
N GLN A 109 -10.10 -12.57 20.76
CA GLN A 109 -9.48 -11.53 19.94
C GLN A 109 -10.44 -11.04 18.84
N VAL A 110 -10.49 -9.72 18.65
CA VAL A 110 -11.40 -9.08 17.70
C VAL A 110 -10.85 -9.20 16.29
N HIS A 111 -11.52 -10.00 15.47
CA HIS A 111 -11.19 -10.17 14.05
C HIS A 111 -12.43 -10.44 13.22
N GLY A 112 -12.38 -10.10 11.95
CA GLY A 112 -13.47 -10.33 11.00
C GLY A 112 -13.05 -10.07 9.57
N THR A 113 -14.01 -10.15 8.65
CA THR A 113 -13.75 -9.97 7.22
C THR A 113 -14.68 -8.90 6.66
N THR A 114 -14.17 -8.04 5.78
CA THR A 114 -14.97 -6.99 5.15
C THR A 114 -16.02 -7.55 4.17
N ASP A 115 -17.18 -6.91 4.14
CA ASP A 115 -18.29 -7.20 3.24
C ASP A 115 -18.09 -6.58 1.85
N ILE A 116 -19.11 -6.66 0.99
CA ILE A 116 -19.10 -6.09 -0.37
C ILE A 116 -18.92 -4.56 -0.40
N THR A 117 -19.21 -3.88 0.70
CA THR A 117 -19.01 -2.43 0.84
C THR A 117 -17.63 -2.09 1.43
N GLY A 118 -16.76 -3.10 1.63
CA GLY A 118 -15.43 -2.92 2.20
C GLY A 118 -15.45 -2.67 3.70
N LYS A 119 -16.55 -3.03 4.38
CA LYS A 119 -16.75 -2.73 5.80
C LYS A 119 -16.85 -4.00 6.64
N VAL A 120 -16.38 -3.91 7.87
CA VAL A 120 -16.63 -4.91 8.91
C VAL A 120 -17.09 -4.18 10.17
N THR A 121 -18.16 -4.67 10.80
CA THR A 121 -18.68 -4.07 12.03
C THR A 121 -18.61 -5.10 13.15
N PHE A 122 -17.93 -4.72 14.22
CA PHE A 122 -17.82 -5.46 15.46
C PHE A 122 -18.76 -4.85 16.48
N THR A 123 -19.57 -5.66 17.15
CA THR A 123 -20.53 -5.22 18.17
C THR A 123 -20.28 -5.94 19.48
N GLY A 124 -20.74 -5.34 20.58
CA GLY A 124 -20.61 -5.94 21.91
C GLY A 124 -19.16 -6.09 22.37
N LEU A 125 -18.25 -5.23 21.88
CA LEU A 125 -16.86 -5.26 22.29
C LEU A 125 -16.70 -4.72 23.71
N SER A 126 -15.64 -5.17 24.38
CA SER A 126 -15.19 -4.67 25.67
C SER A 126 -13.73 -4.27 25.60
N ALA A 127 -13.39 -3.14 26.22
CA ALA A 127 -12.02 -2.62 26.29
C ALA A 127 -11.70 -2.22 27.74
N SER A 128 -10.43 -2.30 28.12
CA SER A 128 -9.97 -1.90 29.45
C SER A 128 -8.52 -1.41 29.44
N GLN A 129 -8.23 -0.40 30.26
CA GLN A 129 -6.87 0.02 30.52
C GLN A 129 -6.68 0.45 31.97
N ILE A 130 -5.44 0.37 32.44
CA ILE A 130 -5.07 0.68 33.82
C ILE A 130 -4.46 2.07 33.89
N GLY A 131 -4.92 2.87 34.85
CA GLY A 131 -4.47 4.22 35.12
C GLY A 131 -4.95 5.25 34.09
N LYS A 132 -4.70 6.52 34.40
CA LYS A 132 -5.03 7.64 33.51
C LYS A 132 -3.94 7.83 32.48
N SER A 133 -4.18 7.33 31.27
CA SER A 133 -3.27 7.48 30.14
C SER A 133 -4.04 7.46 28.81
N VAL A 134 -3.33 7.80 27.73
CA VAL A 134 -3.82 7.58 26.37
C VAL A 134 -3.22 6.27 25.87
N GLY A 135 -4.08 5.31 25.57
CA GLY A 135 -3.75 4.05 24.91
C GLY A 135 -4.11 4.09 23.43
N TYR A 136 -3.81 3.00 22.72
CA TYR A 136 -4.12 2.87 21.29
C TYR A 136 -4.64 1.47 20.98
N LEU A 137 -5.71 1.39 20.18
CA LEU A 137 -6.03 0.19 19.42
C LEU A 137 -5.32 0.25 18.09
N THR A 138 -4.62 -0.81 17.71
CA THR A 138 -4.04 -0.96 16.38
C THR A 138 -4.97 -1.81 15.53
N VAL A 139 -5.29 -1.32 14.33
CA VAL A 139 -6.10 -2.05 13.36
C VAL A 139 -5.20 -2.50 12.22
N SER A 140 -5.20 -3.80 11.95
CA SER A 140 -4.48 -4.40 10.83
C SER A 140 -5.46 -5.01 9.84
N ALA A 141 -5.44 -4.55 8.58
CA ALA A 141 -6.22 -5.09 7.48
C ALA A 141 -5.30 -5.85 6.52
N THR A 142 -5.65 -7.09 6.19
CA THR A 142 -4.87 -7.95 5.27
C THR A 142 -5.77 -8.52 4.19
N LYS A 143 -5.33 -8.45 2.93
CA LYS A 143 -6.03 -9.04 1.80
C LYS A 143 -5.04 -9.78 0.90
N SER A 144 -5.34 -11.06 0.62
CA SER A 144 -4.55 -11.86 -0.31
C SER A 144 -4.49 -11.18 -1.68
N GLY A 145 -3.28 -11.01 -2.21
CA GLY A 145 -3.03 -10.30 -3.47
C GLY A 145 -2.93 -8.78 -3.37
N MET A 146 -3.24 -8.18 -2.20
CA MET A 146 -3.13 -6.73 -1.95
C MET A 146 -2.22 -6.36 -0.78
N GLY A 147 -1.76 -7.34 0.00
CA GLY A 147 -0.85 -7.13 1.14
C GLY A 147 -1.57 -6.81 2.44
N THR A 148 -0.86 -6.13 3.34
CA THR A 148 -1.31 -5.80 4.70
C THR A 148 -1.09 -4.31 4.97
N ASP A 149 -2.09 -3.65 5.53
CA ASP A 149 -1.98 -2.33 6.14
C ASP A 149 -2.21 -2.45 7.65
N GLY A 150 -1.36 -1.82 8.46
CA GLY A 150 -1.47 -1.78 9.92
C GLY A 150 -1.28 -0.36 10.47
N SER A 151 -1.51 0.65 9.64
CA SER A 151 -1.20 2.05 9.96
C SER A 151 -2.25 2.72 10.84
N LEU A 152 -3.48 2.19 10.84
CA LEU A 152 -4.58 2.77 11.60
C LEU A 152 -4.43 2.49 13.10
N THR A 153 -4.32 3.57 13.86
CA THR A 153 -4.39 3.56 15.33
C THR A 153 -5.59 4.36 15.82
N ILE A 154 -6.39 3.78 16.70
CA ILE A 154 -7.54 4.43 17.33
C ILE A 154 -7.14 4.81 18.76
N PRO A 155 -7.13 6.10 19.13
CA PRO A 155 -6.82 6.52 20.49
C PRO A 155 -7.88 6.03 21.49
N VAL A 156 -7.40 5.59 22.64
CA VAL A 156 -8.21 5.16 23.78
C VAL A 156 -7.90 6.07 24.97
N ILE A 157 -8.88 6.81 25.43
CA ILE A 157 -8.73 7.82 26.49
C ILE A 157 -9.34 7.27 27.77
N SER A 158 -8.55 7.27 28.86
CA SER A 158 -9.05 7.00 30.21
C SER A 158 -9.41 8.29 30.91
N GLU A 159 -10.68 8.44 31.27
CA GLU A 159 -11.18 9.54 32.12
C GLU A 159 -11.53 9.07 33.52
#